data_AF-A0A8T1X404-F1
#
_entry.id   AF-A0A8T1X404-F1
#
_cell.length_a   1.000
_cell.length_b   1.000
_cell.length_c   1.000
_cell.angle_alpha   90.00
_cell.angle_beta   90.00
_cell.angle_gamma   90.00
#
_symmetry.space_group_name_H-M   'P 1'
#
loop_
_entity.id
_entity.type
_entity.pdbx_description
1 polymer ?
#
loop_
_entity_poly.entity_id
_entity_poly.type
_entity_poly.pdbx_seq_one_letter_code
_entity_poly.pdbx_strand_id
1 'polypeptide(L)'
;MCARVELRAQSRYLLVPPQTLSKDTESGKDSTLNALTNSDFIGVLSAIPFFASLPKDKLAILTELSSIRVYPSNSVIFREDEGISTQMFVTLAGSVEVTSSRATGPLAKLEPGSFFGEMSLLINIPRAATVKALESCMLMSIEKKAFHSLLDQCPDVRVSVNKLLKERLLLKAVMSGVLPFLESIPSERMIKFSHELDIEDHVHKGDVVMRQLDELDTSDPKFVFLVYGALEITSIHRKLSRYGSAHMDNTVFLTPGCYLGPFTFERMNMSKGKVFARSAAVLLSCPFSKVLDLFAEYPSAGAAANIAWFGERCDFVSVLRHGVLTQRFQTFLEAEHSDENFLFFLDVERFRVTEGADDRRQLALHIRQRYIQPDSPKEVNLPAVIRDGIIETMTNWSPTEVVVTTFFDEACDEITRLMAKDSFPRFKKSYHFQNVVDALDPHTNRKGSKLMAACHHFRDSLQVLRPGHVDMKNVQLERMMSTIQKAHGRRNVVAADADNSR
;
A
#
# COMPACT_ATOMS: atom_id res chain seq x y z
N MET A 1 -32.25 -17.40 -13.01
CA MET A 1 -33.21 -17.04 -11.94
C MET A 1 -32.64 -17.55 -10.61
N CYS A 2 -32.53 -16.70 -9.59
CA CYS A 2 -32.06 -17.09 -8.25
C CYS A 2 -33.24 -17.66 -7.45
N ALA A 3 -33.12 -18.87 -6.92
CA ALA A 3 -34.15 -19.47 -6.07
C ALA A 3 -33.93 -19.04 -4.61
N ARG A 4 -34.93 -18.40 -4.01
CA ARG A 4 -34.96 -18.02 -2.59
C ARG A 4 -35.62 -19.15 -1.81
N VAL A 5 -34.93 -19.73 -0.83
CA VAL A 5 -35.49 -20.73 0.08
C VAL A 5 -35.68 -20.08 1.45
N GLU A 6 -36.93 -19.93 1.89
CA GLU A 6 -37.24 -19.40 3.23
C GLU A 6 -37.16 -20.52 4.27
N LEU A 7 -36.30 -20.34 5.29
CA LEU A 7 -36.22 -21.22 6.45
C LEU A 7 -37.36 -20.85 7.41
N ARG A 8 -38.43 -21.67 7.47
CA ARG A 8 -39.49 -21.49 8.47
C ARG A 8 -39.21 -22.39 9.68
N ALA A 9 -39.36 -21.82 10.87
CA ALA A 9 -39.11 -22.48 12.14
C ALA A 9 -39.90 -23.81 12.29
N GLN A 10 -39.30 -24.72 13.05
CA GLN A 10 -39.71 -26.10 13.35
C GLN A 10 -39.41 -27.11 12.23
N SER A 11 -38.28 -27.80 12.39
CA SER A 11 -37.88 -29.06 11.75
C SER A 11 -38.10 -29.12 10.23
N ARG A 12 -37.19 -28.57 9.40
CA ARG A 12 -37.41 -28.49 7.94
C ARG A 12 -36.21 -28.89 7.10
N TYR A 13 -36.47 -29.84 6.21
CA TYR A 13 -35.65 -30.29 5.09
C TYR A 13 -35.61 -29.27 3.96
N LEU A 14 -34.56 -29.30 3.15
CA LEU A 14 -34.43 -28.50 1.93
C LEU A 14 -35.21 -29.21 0.82
N LEU A 15 -36.40 -28.73 0.47
CA LEU A 15 -37.18 -29.27 -0.66
C LEU A 15 -36.84 -28.49 -1.93
N VAL A 16 -36.00 -29.09 -2.79
CA VAL A 16 -35.82 -28.66 -4.19
C VAL A 16 -36.93 -29.30 -5.03
N PRO A 17 -37.54 -28.59 -6.01
CA PRO A 17 -38.54 -29.16 -6.90
C PRO A 17 -37.99 -30.37 -7.68
N PRO A 18 -38.72 -31.50 -7.78
CA PRO A 18 -38.20 -32.73 -8.38
C PRO A 18 -38.37 -32.71 -9.90
N GLN A 19 -37.59 -31.89 -10.61
CA GLN A 19 -37.57 -31.92 -12.08
C GLN A 19 -36.17 -31.59 -12.62
N THR A 20 -35.24 -32.54 -12.49
CA THR A 20 -34.10 -32.84 -13.41
C THR A 20 -33.10 -33.77 -12.71
N LEU A 21 -33.49 -35.01 -12.42
CA LEU A 21 -32.55 -36.08 -12.08
C LEU A 21 -32.95 -37.32 -12.86
N SER A 22 -32.17 -37.64 -13.89
CA SER A 22 -32.21 -38.92 -14.58
C SER A 22 -32.01 -40.03 -13.56
N LYS A 23 -32.93 -41.00 -13.57
CA LYS A 23 -32.73 -42.29 -12.90
C LYS A 23 -31.46 -42.90 -13.48
N ASP A 24 -30.48 -43.16 -12.62
CA ASP A 24 -29.71 -44.40 -12.55
C ASP A 24 -28.52 -44.18 -11.61
N THR A 25 -28.45 -45.00 -10.56
CA THR A 25 -27.30 -45.77 -10.07
C THR A 25 -27.37 -45.87 -8.54
N GLU A 26 -27.52 -47.09 -8.03
CA GLU A 26 -27.44 -47.40 -6.60
C GLU A 26 -25.99 -47.46 -6.09
N SER A 27 -25.86 -47.15 -4.81
CA SER A 27 -24.77 -47.48 -3.88
C SER A 27 -23.54 -46.56 -3.84
N GLY A 28 -23.47 -45.76 -2.76
CA GLY A 28 -22.27 -45.07 -2.32
C GLY A 28 -22.53 -43.74 -1.65
N LYS A 29 -23.07 -43.74 -0.41
CA LYS A 29 -23.14 -42.57 0.52
C LYS A 29 -23.14 -41.19 -0.17
N ASP A 30 -24.16 -40.93 -0.99
CA ASP A 30 -24.41 -39.58 -1.48
C ASP A 30 -24.90 -38.72 -0.32
N SER A 31 -24.03 -37.85 0.18
CA SER A 31 -24.40 -36.71 1.02
C SER A 31 -25.20 -35.74 0.16
N THR A 32 -26.45 -36.11 -0.13
CA THR A 32 -27.40 -35.26 -0.83
C THR A 32 -27.60 -33.98 -0.03
N LEU A 33 -27.49 -32.84 -0.71
CA LEU A 33 -27.70 -31.46 -0.22
C LEU A 33 -29.10 -31.20 0.43
N ASN A 34 -29.89 -32.23 0.72
CA ASN A 34 -31.30 -32.17 1.07
C ASN A 34 -31.60 -32.22 2.58
N ALA A 35 -30.60 -32.21 3.47
CA ALA A 35 -30.86 -32.23 4.91
C ALA A 35 -29.83 -31.43 5.73
N LEU A 36 -29.52 -30.19 5.34
CA LEU A 36 -28.80 -29.28 6.25
C LEU A 36 -29.74 -28.85 7.37
N THR A 37 -29.41 -29.25 8.59
CA THR A 37 -30.12 -28.91 9.82
C THR A 37 -29.59 -27.58 10.39
N ASN A 38 -30.36 -26.97 11.31
CA ASN A 38 -29.85 -25.82 12.09
C ASN A 38 -28.55 -26.16 12.84
N SER A 39 -28.36 -27.40 13.30
CA SER A 39 -27.10 -27.84 13.90
C SER A 39 -25.94 -27.83 12.91
N ASP A 40 -26.17 -28.21 11.64
CA ASP A 40 -25.14 -28.17 10.60
C ASP A 40 -24.74 -26.73 10.28
N PHE A 41 -25.74 -25.83 10.18
CA PHE A 41 -25.50 -24.40 9.98
C PHE A 41 -24.74 -23.77 11.15
N ILE A 42 -25.09 -24.10 12.40
CA ILE A 42 -24.33 -23.67 13.58
C ILE A 42 -22.90 -24.21 13.51
N GLY A 43 -22.69 -25.45 13.06
CA GLY A 43 -21.35 -26.03 12.86
C GLY A 43 -20.52 -25.25 11.84
N VAL A 44 -21.09 -24.96 10.67
CA VAL A 44 -20.43 -24.16 9.62
C VAL A 44 -20.13 -22.75 10.11
N LEU A 45 -21.09 -22.08 10.76
CA LEU A 45 -20.88 -20.76 11.33
C LEU A 45 -19.79 -20.79 12.42
N SER A 46 -19.77 -21.79 13.28
CA SER A 46 -18.74 -21.93 14.33
C SER A 46 -17.33 -22.13 13.76
N ALA A 47 -17.21 -22.68 12.55
CA ALA A 47 -15.91 -22.85 11.88
C ALA A 47 -15.37 -21.54 11.30
N ILE A 48 -16.21 -20.52 11.13
CA ILE A 48 -15.79 -19.20 10.64
C ILE A 48 -15.05 -18.50 11.79
N PRO A 49 -13.77 -18.12 11.64
CA PRO A 49 -12.98 -17.54 12.74
C PRO A 49 -13.67 -16.36 13.43
N PHE A 50 -14.42 -15.60 12.64
CA PHE A 50 -15.22 -14.47 13.09
C PHE A 50 -16.41 -14.85 14.01
N PHE A 51 -17.07 -15.97 13.75
CA PHE A 51 -18.22 -16.46 14.51
C PHE A 51 -17.84 -17.53 15.54
N ALA A 52 -16.61 -18.02 15.53
CA ALA A 52 -16.12 -19.07 16.43
C ALA A 52 -16.22 -18.71 17.92
N SER A 53 -16.15 -17.41 18.25
CA SER A 53 -16.29 -16.92 19.62
C SER A 53 -17.75 -16.74 20.07
N LEU A 54 -18.74 -16.95 19.19
CA LEU A 54 -20.14 -16.75 19.54
C LEU A 54 -20.71 -17.93 20.35
N PRO A 55 -21.50 -17.66 21.40
CA PRO A 55 -22.31 -18.68 22.04
C PRO A 55 -23.26 -19.34 21.03
N LYS A 56 -23.49 -20.65 21.17
CA LYS A 56 -24.35 -21.43 20.28
C LYS A 56 -25.76 -20.85 20.14
N ASP A 57 -26.31 -20.29 21.21
CA ASP A 57 -27.64 -19.66 21.20
C ASP A 57 -27.69 -18.43 20.28
N LYS A 58 -26.59 -17.66 20.19
CA LYS A 58 -26.49 -16.51 19.27
C LYS A 58 -26.33 -16.97 17.82
N LEU A 59 -25.60 -18.06 17.58
CA LEU A 59 -25.52 -18.68 16.26
C LEU A 59 -26.85 -19.24 15.80
N ALA A 60 -27.65 -19.79 16.72
CA ALA A 60 -29.01 -20.24 16.43
C ALA A 60 -29.90 -19.07 15.98
N ILE A 61 -29.87 -17.94 16.70
CA ILE A 61 -30.61 -16.72 16.32
C ILE A 61 -30.16 -16.22 14.94
N LEU A 62 -28.86 -16.20 14.67
CA LEU A 62 -28.33 -15.76 13.37
C LEU A 62 -28.80 -16.69 12.24
N THR A 63 -28.82 -18.00 12.50
CA THR A 63 -29.31 -19.01 11.55
C THR A 63 -30.80 -18.82 11.27
N GLU A 64 -31.61 -18.57 12.29
CA GLU A 64 -33.06 -18.31 12.16
C GLU A 64 -33.37 -17.03 11.37
N LEU A 65 -32.53 -16.00 11.48
CA LEU A 65 -32.66 -14.73 10.76
C LEU A 65 -31.94 -14.72 9.40
N SER A 66 -31.49 -15.88 8.92
CA SER A 66 -30.81 -16.03 7.65
C SER A 66 -31.69 -16.72 6.61
N SER A 67 -31.35 -16.56 5.32
CA SER A 67 -32.01 -17.27 4.23
C SER A 67 -30.99 -17.97 3.34
N ILE A 68 -31.35 -19.13 2.80
CA ILE A 68 -30.46 -19.88 1.90
C ILE A 68 -30.72 -19.43 0.46
N ARG A 69 -29.64 -19.17 -0.27
CA ARG A 69 -29.65 -18.85 -1.69
C ARG A 69 -28.72 -19.76 -2.45
N VAL A 70 -29.18 -20.22 -3.60
CA VAL A 70 -28.39 -21.04 -4.51
C VAL A 70 -28.06 -20.23 -5.76
N TYR A 71 -26.78 -20.25 -6.13
CA TYR A 71 -26.22 -19.54 -7.26
C TYR A 71 -25.55 -20.54 -8.19
N PRO A 72 -25.93 -20.61 -9.49
CA PRO A 72 -25.25 -21.50 -10.43
C PRO A 72 -23.82 -21.03 -10.69
N SER A 73 -22.98 -21.95 -11.19
CA SER A 73 -21.62 -21.61 -11.65
C SER A 73 -21.65 -20.42 -12.60
N ASN A 74 -20.63 -19.57 -12.51
CA ASN A 74 -20.45 -18.34 -13.26
C ASN A 74 -21.45 -17.21 -13.00
N SER A 75 -22.41 -17.38 -12.10
CA SER A 75 -23.31 -16.28 -11.74
C SER A 75 -22.60 -15.21 -10.90
N VAL A 76 -22.93 -13.95 -11.17
CA VAL A 76 -22.47 -12.81 -10.36
C VAL A 76 -23.43 -12.63 -9.19
N ILE A 77 -22.93 -12.68 -7.97
CA ILE A 77 -23.73 -12.50 -6.74
C ILE A 77 -24.03 -11.01 -6.56
N PHE A 78 -23.01 -10.16 -6.70
CA PHE A 78 -23.10 -8.70 -6.80
C PHE A 78 -21.85 -8.13 -7.46
N ARG A 79 -21.93 -6.90 -7.98
CA ARG A 79 -20.82 -6.20 -8.63
C ARG A 79 -20.19 -5.15 -7.71
N GLU A 80 -18.91 -4.84 -7.97
CA GLU A 80 -18.25 -3.67 -7.40
C GLU A 80 -19.07 -2.40 -7.73
N ASP A 81 -19.12 -1.47 -6.79
CA ASP A 81 -19.88 -0.21 -6.84
C ASP A 81 -21.40 -0.35 -6.96
N GLU A 82 -21.93 -1.58 -6.84
CA GLU A 82 -23.37 -1.86 -6.83
C GLU A 82 -24.03 -1.41 -5.52
N GLY A 83 -24.24 -0.10 -5.35
CA GLY A 83 -25.08 0.51 -4.30
C GLY A 83 -24.77 0.09 -2.85
N ILE A 84 -25.46 0.71 -1.90
CA ILE A 84 -25.40 0.28 -0.49
C ILE A 84 -26.31 -0.93 -0.35
N SER A 85 -25.79 -2.02 0.22
CA SER A 85 -26.53 -3.26 0.36
C SER A 85 -27.11 -3.47 1.76
N THR A 86 -28.11 -4.32 1.82
CA THR A 86 -28.82 -4.69 3.06
C THR A 86 -28.55 -6.14 3.48
N GLN A 87 -27.65 -6.85 2.81
CA GLN A 87 -27.33 -8.25 3.11
C GLN A 87 -25.85 -8.59 2.91
N MET A 88 -25.33 -9.51 3.72
CA MET A 88 -24.05 -10.19 3.52
C MET A 88 -24.27 -11.69 3.27
N PHE A 89 -23.21 -12.39 2.91
CA PHE A 89 -23.26 -13.81 2.60
C PHE A 89 -22.18 -14.59 3.33
N VAL A 90 -22.52 -15.83 3.67
CA VAL A 90 -21.61 -16.87 4.14
C VAL A 90 -21.64 -18.00 3.12
N THR A 91 -20.47 -18.47 2.68
CA THR A 91 -20.33 -19.60 1.76
C THR A 91 -20.54 -20.90 2.55
N LEU A 92 -21.58 -21.65 2.21
CA LEU A 92 -21.89 -22.94 2.83
C LEU A 92 -21.37 -24.12 2.00
N ALA A 93 -21.49 -24.02 0.68
CA ALA A 93 -20.98 -25.00 -0.28
C ALA A 93 -20.58 -24.32 -1.60
N GLY A 94 -19.64 -24.92 -2.31
CA GLY A 94 -19.01 -24.35 -3.49
C GLY A 94 -18.00 -23.26 -3.16
N SER A 95 -17.55 -22.52 -4.18
CA SER A 95 -16.55 -21.47 -4.04
C SER A 95 -16.89 -20.23 -4.88
N VAL A 96 -16.53 -19.07 -4.34
CA VAL A 96 -16.71 -17.77 -5.00
C VAL A 96 -15.37 -17.08 -5.17
N GLU A 97 -15.27 -16.25 -6.20
CA GLU A 97 -14.13 -15.41 -6.49
C GLU A 97 -14.50 -13.95 -6.25
N VAL A 98 -13.59 -13.22 -5.59
CA VAL A 98 -13.68 -11.79 -5.34
C VAL A 98 -12.74 -11.06 -6.28
N THR A 99 -13.25 -10.13 -7.08
CA THR A 99 -12.46 -9.37 -8.06
C THR A 99 -12.73 -7.87 -7.91
N SER A 100 -11.74 -7.05 -8.26
CA SER A 100 -11.93 -5.61 -8.43
C SER A 100 -11.48 -5.21 -9.82
N SER A 101 -12.20 -4.25 -10.41
CA SER A 101 -11.90 -3.69 -11.72
C SER A 101 -10.48 -3.10 -11.84
N ARG A 102 -9.88 -2.70 -10.72
CA ARG A 102 -8.54 -2.11 -10.65
C ARG A 102 -7.42 -3.12 -10.34
N ALA A 103 -7.77 -4.33 -9.93
CA ALA A 103 -6.79 -5.38 -9.64
C ALA A 103 -6.55 -6.23 -10.90
N THR A 104 -5.31 -6.69 -11.11
CA THR A 104 -4.99 -7.55 -12.28
C THR A 104 -5.39 -9.01 -12.10
N GLY A 105 -5.75 -9.40 -10.88
CA GLY A 105 -6.17 -10.75 -10.55
C GLY A 105 -7.24 -10.75 -9.46
N PRO A 106 -7.72 -11.94 -9.07
CA PRO A 106 -8.66 -12.06 -7.97
C PRO A 106 -8.04 -11.52 -6.68
N LEU A 107 -8.85 -10.78 -5.92
CA LEU A 107 -8.51 -10.32 -4.58
C LEU A 107 -8.48 -11.50 -3.60
N ALA A 108 -9.41 -12.44 -3.77
CA ALA A 108 -9.50 -13.65 -2.98
C ALA A 108 -10.34 -14.71 -3.69
N LYS A 109 -10.05 -15.98 -3.39
CA LYS A 109 -10.98 -17.09 -3.59
C LYS A 109 -11.53 -17.48 -2.22
N LEU A 110 -12.84 -17.58 -2.10
CA LEU A 110 -13.55 -17.85 -0.86
C LEU A 110 -14.24 -19.22 -0.95
N GLU A 111 -13.89 -20.09 -0.01
CA GLU A 111 -14.37 -21.47 0.10
C GLU A 111 -15.40 -21.60 1.24
N PRO A 112 -16.04 -22.77 1.43
CA PRO A 112 -17.00 -22.95 2.52
C PRO A 112 -16.43 -22.53 3.88
N GLY A 113 -17.23 -21.83 4.67
CA GLY A 113 -16.79 -21.18 5.92
C GLY A 113 -16.24 -19.76 5.74
N SER A 114 -16.15 -19.25 4.51
CA SER A 114 -15.84 -17.84 4.25
C SER A 114 -17.09 -16.97 4.24
N PHE A 115 -16.93 -15.66 4.41
CA PHE A 115 -18.02 -14.68 4.31
C PHE A 115 -17.60 -13.44 3.54
N PHE A 116 -18.57 -12.74 2.96
CA PHE A 116 -18.34 -11.55 2.14
C PHE A 116 -19.56 -10.62 2.09
N GLY A 117 -19.30 -9.36 1.72
CA GLY A 117 -20.32 -8.33 1.59
C GLY A 117 -20.62 -7.58 2.89
N GLU A 118 -19.92 -7.89 3.98
CA GLU A 118 -20.03 -7.24 5.29
C GLU A 118 -19.68 -5.75 5.25
N MET A 119 -18.73 -5.35 4.39
CA MET A 119 -18.21 -3.97 4.36
C MET A 119 -19.33 -2.96 4.09
N SER A 120 -20.20 -3.26 3.14
CA SER A 120 -21.34 -2.40 2.80
C SER A 120 -22.34 -2.25 3.95
N LEU A 121 -22.46 -3.28 4.79
CA LEU A 121 -23.37 -3.27 5.94
C LEU A 121 -22.80 -2.49 7.11
N LEU A 122 -21.48 -2.51 7.28
CA LEU A 122 -20.79 -1.99 8.47
C LEU A 122 -20.42 -0.53 8.32
N ILE A 123 -19.73 -0.20 7.24
CA ILE A 123 -19.19 1.14 6.98
C ILE A 123 -20.00 1.89 5.91
N ASN A 124 -21.17 1.36 5.55
CA ASN A 124 -22.16 2.00 4.68
C ASN A 124 -21.63 2.47 3.30
N ILE A 125 -20.64 1.76 2.77
CA ILE A 125 -20.10 2.00 1.42
C ILE A 125 -20.80 1.12 0.37
N PRO A 126 -20.71 1.46 -0.92
CA PRO A 126 -21.10 0.55 -1.99
C PRO A 126 -20.36 -0.79 -1.94
N ARG A 127 -20.82 -1.79 -2.68
CA ARG A 127 -20.10 -3.08 -2.80
C ARG A 127 -18.64 -2.86 -3.19
N ALA A 128 -17.71 -3.18 -2.29
CA ALA A 128 -16.30 -2.90 -2.47
C ALA A 128 -15.61 -3.80 -3.50
N ALA A 129 -16.25 -4.86 -3.98
CA ALA A 129 -15.68 -5.77 -4.97
C ALA A 129 -16.82 -6.50 -5.69
N THR A 130 -16.52 -7.09 -6.84
CA THR A 130 -17.40 -8.02 -7.54
C THR A 130 -17.22 -9.40 -6.93
N VAL A 131 -18.31 -10.13 -6.70
CA VAL A 131 -18.26 -11.52 -6.24
C VAL A 131 -19.00 -12.41 -7.22
N LYS A 132 -18.31 -13.44 -7.71
CA LYS A 132 -18.80 -14.37 -8.75
C LYS A 132 -18.66 -15.81 -8.26
N ALA A 133 -19.67 -16.64 -8.51
CA ALA A 133 -19.62 -18.05 -8.24
C ALA A 133 -18.69 -18.75 -9.25
N LEU A 134 -17.70 -19.52 -8.76
CA LEU A 134 -16.84 -20.34 -9.61
C LEU A 134 -17.54 -21.65 -9.97
N GLU A 135 -18.33 -22.18 -9.04
CA GLU A 135 -19.13 -23.40 -9.19
C GLU A 135 -20.55 -23.19 -8.64
N SER A 136 -21.39 -24.22 -8.62
CA SER A 136 -22.70 -24.13 -7.96
C SER A 136 -22.51 -23.86 -6.48
N CYS A 137 -22.98 -22.71 -6.00
CA CYS A 137 -22.77 -22.25 -4.63
C CYS A 137 -24.07 -22.25 -3.84
N MET A 138 -23.99 -22.72 -2.60
CA MET A 138 -25.01 -22.48 -1.57
C MET A 138 -24.50 -21.43 -0.61
N LEU A 139 -25.25 -20.33 -0.49
CA LEU A 139 -24.90 -19.19 0.34
C LEU A 139 -25.98 -18.96 1.40
N MET A 140 -25.56 -18.71 2.63
CA MET A 140 -26.43 -18.16 3.67
C MET A 140 -26.40 -16.64 3.58
N SER A 141 -27.56 -16.04 3.36
CA SER A 141 -27.75 -14.59 3.29
C SER A 141 -28.24 -14.07 4.64
N ILE A 142 -27.50 -13.11 5.20
CA ILE A 142 -27.78 -12.49 6.50
C ILE A 142 -28.14 -11.03 6.27
N GLU A 143 -29.29 -10.60 6.77
CA GLU A 143 -29.73 -9.20 6.64
C GLU A 143 -29.00 -8.24 7.58
N LYS A 144 -28.86 -6.98 7.16
CA LYS A 144 -28.20 -5.91 7.90
C LYS A 144 -28.74 -5.77 9.32
N LYS A 145 -30.07 -5.82 9.51
CA LYS A 145 -30.70 -5.70 10.83
C LYS A 145 -30.28 -6.83 11.79
N ALA A 146 -30.30 -8.08 11.30
CA ALA A 146 -29.89 -9.24 12.07
C ALA A 146 -28.39 -9.17 12.43
N PHE A 147 -27.57 -8.78 11.46
CA PHE A 147 -26.13 -8.65 11.68
C PHE A 147 -25.78 -7.53 12.66
N HIS A 148 -26.37 -6.34 12.53
CA HIS A 148 -26.14 -5.24 13.49
C HIS A 148 -26.59 -5.61 14.90
N SER A 149 -27.76 -6.25 15.04
CA SER A 149 -28.27 -6.74 16.34
C SER A 149 -27.31 -7.74 16.99
N LEU A 150 -26.67 -8.61 16.20
CA LEU A 150 -25.62 -9.51 16.69
C LEU A 150 -24.40 -8.74 17.20
N LEU A 151 -23.94 -7.73 16.47
CA LEU A 151 -22.76 -6.93 16.84
C LEU A 151 -23.00 -6.08 18.09
N ASP A 152 -24.22 -5.59 18.30
CA ASP A 152 -24.60 -4.85 19.52
C ASP A 152 -24.64 -5.77 20.74
N GLN A 153 -25.03 -7.03 20.56
CA GLN A 153 -25.11 -8.02 21.65
C GLN A 153 -23.77 -8.71 21.94
N CYS A 154 -22.81 -8.65 21.01
CA CYS A 154 -21.53 -9.35 21.10
C CYS A 154 -20.36 -8.43 20.73
N PRO A 155 -19.82 -7.63 21.68
CA PRO A 155 -18.73 -6.69 21.42
C PRO A 155 -17.45 -7.34 20.88
N ASP A 156 -17.08 -8.54 21.36
CA ASP A 156 -15.87 -9.25 20.90
C ASP A 156 -15.94 -9.61 19.41
N VAL A 157 -17.15 -9.88 18.94
CA VAL A 157 -17.45 -10.15 17.54
C VAL A 157 -17.29 -8.85 16.75
N ARG A 158 -17.83 -7.72 17.21
CA ARG A 158 -17.58 -6.40 16.59
C ARG A 158 -16.10 -6.07 16.46
N VAL A 159 -15.29 -6.32 17.49
CA VAL A 159 -13.84 -6.12 17.44
C VAL A 159 -13.21 -7.01 16.36
N SER A 160 -13.60 -8.28 16.31
CA SER A 160 -13.10 -9.25 15.31
C SER A 160 -13.49 -8.86 13.88
N VAL A 161 -14.72 -8.38 13.65
CA VAL A 161 -15.14 -7.82 12.36
C VAL A 161 -14.28 -6.64 11.97
N ASN A 162 -14.12 -5.66 12.87
CA ASN A 162 -13.40 -4.43 12.57
C ASN A 162 -11.95 -4.73 12.21
N LYS A 163 -11.32 -5.71 12.86
CA LYS A 163 -9.99 -6.21 12.49
C LYS A 163 -9.95 -6.74 11.05
N LEU A 164 -10.89 -7.62 10.70
CA LEU A 164 -11.00 -8.17 9.34
C LEU A 164 -11.32 -7.09 8.29
N LEU A 165 -12.12 -6.07 8.63
CA LEU A 165 -12.40 -4.94 7.75
C LEU A 165 -11.12 -4.16 7.43
N LYS A 166 -10.31 -3.83 8.45
CA LYS A 166 -9.03 -3.13 8.29
C LYS A 166 -8.09 -3.91 7.35
N GLU A 167 -7.97 -5.22 7.57
CA GLU A 167 -7.19 -6.13 6.72
C GLU A 167 -7.67 -6.11 5.26
N ARG A 168 -8.97 -6.32 5.03
CA ARG A 168 -9.55 -6.39 3.68
C ARG A 168 -9.45 -5.07 2.93
N LEU A 169 -9.71 -3.94 3.60
CA LEU A 169 -9.60 -2.61 3.01
C LEU A 169 -8.16 -2.31 2.58
N LEU A 170 -7.19 -2.59 3.45
CA LEU A 170 -5.78 -2.33 3.17
C LEU A 170 -5.27 -3.24 2.04
N LEU A 171 -5.53 -4.54 2.10
CA LEU A 171 -5.11 -5.48 1.06
C LEU A 171 -5.75 -5.12 -0.28
N LYS A 172 -7.04 -4.74 -0.31
CA LYS A 172 -7.66 -4.21 -1.53
C LYS A 172 -6.90 -2.99 -2.06
N ALA A 173 -6.58 -2.02 -1.22
CA ALA A 173 -5.88 -0.81 -1.65
C ALA A 173 -4.50 -1.12 -2.27
N VAL A 174 -3.75 -2.06 -1.70
CA VAL A 174 -2.46 -2.51 -2.25
C VAL A 174 -2.66 -3.27 -3.58
N MET A 175 -3.53 -4.27 -3.60
CA MET A 175 -3.75 -5.12 -4.79
C MET A 175 -4.37 -4.38 -5.98
N SER A 176 -5.16 -3.35 -5.72
CA SER A 176 -5.71 -2.45 -6.74
C SER A 176 -4.73 -1.37 -7.23
N GLY A 177 -3.46 -1.42 -6.80
CA GLY A 177 -2.42 -0.47 -7.22
C GLY A 177 -2.65 0.96 -6.72
N VAL A 178 -3.46 1.14 -5.69
CA VAL A 178 -3.81 2.45 -5.14
C VAL A 178 -2.74 2.95 -4.17
N LEU A 179 -2.12 2.03 -3.43
CA LEU A 179 -0.95 2.27 -2.59
C LEU A 179 0.25 1.49 -3.16
N PRO A 180 0.76 1.85 -4.35
CA PRO A 180 1.77 1.05 -5.06
C PRO A 180 3.10 0.96 -4.29
N PHE A 181 3.43 1.95 -3.47
CA PHE A 181 4.63 1.94 -2.64
C PHE A 181 4.60 0.86 -1.53
N LEU A 182 3.44 0.29 -1.21
CA LEU A 182 3.31 -0.84 -0.27
C LEU A 182 3.39 -2.22 -0.95
N GLU A 183 3.44 -2.30 -2.29
CA GLU A 183 3.39 -3.56 -3.04
C GLU A 183 4.58 -4.49 -2.73
N SER A 184 5.73 -3.92 -2.35
CA SER A 184 6.93 -4.69 -1.98
C SER A 184 6.88 -5.32 -0.59
N ILE A 185 5.89 -4.97 0.24
CA ILE A 185 5.77 -5.45 1.62
C ILE A 185 4.97 -6.77 1.63
N PRO A 186 5.47 -7.83 2.29
CA PRO A 186 4.76 -9.12 2.37
C PRO A 186 3.36 -8.98 2.98
N SER A 187 2.40 -9.73 2.44
CA SER A 187 0.99 -9.69 2.88
C SER A 187 0.82 -9.98 4.38
N GLU A 188 1.60 -10.90 4.96
CA GLU A 188 1.56 -11.20 6.40
C GLU A 188 1.89 -9.97 7.24
N ARG A 189 2.88 -9.19 6.80
CA ARG A 189 3.26 -7.96 7.48
C ARG A 189 2.22 -6.87 7.29
N MET A 190 1.64 -6.77 6.11
CA MET A 190 0.54 -5.83 5.81
C MET A 190 -0.69 -6.12 6.67
N ILE A 191 -1.01 -7.39 6.94
CA ILE A 191 -2.06 -7.79 7.88
C ILE A 191 -1.76 -7.26 9.28
N LYS A 192 -0.53 -7.42 9.79
CA LYS A 192 -0.12 -6.86 11.09
C LYS A 192 -0.22 -5.33 11.09
N PHE A 193 0.23 -4.67 10.04
CA PHE A 193 0.15 -3.21 9.91
C PHE A 193 -1.30 -2.71 9.87
N SER A 194 -2.23 -3.48 9.30
CA SER A 194 -3.65 -3.11 9.26
C SER A 194 -4.26 -2.93 10.64
N HIS A 195 -3.69 -3.54 11.70
CA HIS A 195 -4.18 -3.38 13.06
C HIS A 195 -3.81 -2.03 13.68
N GLU A 196 -2.81 -1.34 13.12
CA GLU A 196 -2.44 0.05 13.47
C GLU A 196 -3.32 1.08 12.77
N LEU A 197 -4.13 0.68 11.79
CA LEU A 197 -5.09 1.55 11.11
C LEU A 197 -6.39 1.64 11.89
N ASP A 198 -7.10 2.74 11.76
CA ASP A 198 -8.46 2.95 12.23
C ASP A 198 -9.39 3.28 11.07
N ILE A 199 -10.64 2.84 11.19
CA ILE A 199 -11.70 3.16 10.24
C ILE A 199 -12.45 4.37 10.78
N GLU A 200 -12.40 5.48 10.05
CA GLU A 200 -13.21 6.67 10.33
C GLU A 200 -14.40 6.68 9.36
N ASP A 201 -15.53 6.11 9.76
CA ASP A 201 -16.76 5.97 8.96
C ASP A 201 -17.89 6.95 9.37
N HIS A 202 -17.60 7.85 10.30
CA HIS A 202 -18.52 8.89 10.80
C HIS A 202 -18.13 10.29 10.31
N VAL A 203 -17.50 10.39 9.13
CA VAL A 203 -17.10 11.66 8.53
C VAL A 203 -18.23 12.22 7.68
N HIS A 204 -18.75 13.38 8.07
CA HIS A 204 -19.86 14.06 7.42
C HIS A 204 -19.37 15.20 6.52
N LYS A 205 -20.24 15.63 5.59
CA LYS A 205 -19.96 16.78 4.74
C LYS A 205 -19.68 18.03 5.60
N GLY A 206 -18.56 18.69 5.34
CA GLY A 206 -18.09 19.87 6.07
C GLY A 206 -17.09 19.56 7.17
N ASP A 207 -16.97 18.31 7.59
CA ASP A 207 -16.00 17.90 8.61
C ASP A 207 -14.58 18.13 8.10
N VAL A 208 -13.72 18.60 9.00
CA VAL A 208 -12.30 18.77 8.70
C VAL A 208 -11.59 17.45 8.97
N VAL A 209 -11.06 16.85 7.91
CA VAL A 209 -10.34 15.58 7.95
C VAL A 209 -8.89 15.78 8.35
N MET A 210 -8.23 16.80 7.79
CA MET A 210 -6.82 17.08 8.05
C MET A 210 -6.56 18.56 8.00
N ARG A 211 -5.69 19.03 8.90
CA ARG A 211 -5.14 20.38 8.85
C ARG A 211 -3.64 20.27 8.60
N GLN A 212 -3.10 21.24 7.89
CA GLN A 212 -1.66 21.44 7.92
C GLN A 212 -1.27 21.77 9.36
N LEU A 213 -0.35 20.97 9.91
CA LEU A 213 0.20 21.23 11.23
C LEU A 213 1.00 22.53 11.16
N ASP A 214 0.75 23.40 12.13
CA ASP A 214 1.59 24.57 12.35
C ASP A 214 2.87 24.12 13.07
N GLU A 215 3.95 24.90 12.98
CA GLU A 215 5.25 24.51 13.52
C GLU A 215 5.29 24.34 15.06
N LEU A 216 4.29 24.88 15.75
CA LEU A 216 4.10 24.75 17.20
C LEU A 216 3.30 23.49 17.58
N ASP A 217 2.71 22.80 16.61
CA ASP A 217 1.91 21.60 16.84
C ASP A 217 2.83 20.37 16.93
N THR A 218 2.95 19.82 18.14
CA THR A 218 3.77 18.64 18.42
C THR A 218 3.00 17.33 18.29
N SER A 219 1.77 17.35 17.80
CA SER A 219 0.98 16.13 17.59
C SER A 219 1.58 15.28 16.47
N ASP A 220 1.47 13.96 16.61
CA ASP A 220 1.85 13.04 15.54
C ASP A 220 0.88 13.21 14.36
N PRO A 221 1.35 13.62 13.18
CA PRO A 221 0.46 13.80 12.04
C PRO A 221 -0.23 12.49 11.66
N LYS A 222 -1.39 12.59 11.01
CA LYS A 222 -2.09 11.41 10.49
C LYS A 222 -1.69 11.10 9.06
N PHE A 223 -1.58 9.81 8.74
CA PHE A 223 -1.75 9.30 7.38
C PHE A 223 -3.23 8.94 7.18
N VAL A 224 -3.81 9.32 6.06
CA VAL A 224 -5.23 9.10 5.75
C VAL A 224 -5.38 8.54 4.34
N PHE A 225 -6.17 7.49 4.19
CA PHE A 225 -6.54 6.87 2.93
C PHE A 225 -8.05 6.98 2.75
N LEU A 226 -8.49 7.59 1.64
CA LEU A 226 -9.90 7.79 1.33
C LEU A 226 -10.50 6.52 0.71
N VAL A 227 -11.28 5.79 1.50
CA VAL A 227 -11.96 4.55 1.07
C VAL A 227 -13.22 4.86 0.27
N TYR A 228 -14.01 5.84 0.71
CA TYR A 228 -15.28 6.23 0.09
C TYR A 228 -15.59 7.71 0.33
N GLY A 229 -16.40 8.30 -0.56
CA GLY A 229 -16.78 9.71 -0.50
C GLY A 229 -15.85 10.62 -1.30
N ALA A 230 -15.94 11.91 -1.05
CA ALA A 230 -15.10 12.91 -1.70
C ALA A 230 -14.55 13.90 -0.66
N LEU A 231 -13.29 14.26 -0.82
CA LEU A 231 -12.65 15.31 -0.01
C LEU A 231 -12.26 16.48 -0.90
N GLU A 232 -12.07 17.64 -0.30
CA GLU A 232 -11.55 18.83 -0.96
C GLU A 232 -10.42 19.42 -0.12
N ILE A 233 -9.32 19.75 -0.79
CA ILE A 233 -8.22 20.50 -0.23
C ILE A 233 -8.43 21.97 -0.60
N THR A 234 -8.40 22.84 0.40
CA THR A 234 -8.44 24.30 0.22
C THR A 234 -7.26 24.98 0.90
N SER A 235 -6.81 26.08 0.30
CA SER A 235 -5.92 27.05 0.93
C SER A 235 -6.71 28.27 1.34
N ILE A 236 -6.46 28.81 2.54
CA ILE A 236 -6.94 30.15 2.88
C ILE A 236 -5.92 31.16 2.34
N HIS A 237 -6.08 31.58 1.09
CA HIS A 237 -5.48 32.83 0.62
C HIS A 237 -6.52 33.94 0.63
N ARG A 238 -6.56 34.74 1.71
CA ARG A 238 -7.13 36.09 1.63
C ARG A 238 -6.15 36.96 0.85
N LYS A 239 -6.17 36.88 -0.49
CA LYS A 239 -5.74 38.04 -1.27
C LYS A 239 -6.89 39.05 -1.21
N LEU A 240 -6.68 40.15 -0.49
CA LEU A 240 -7.49 41.35 -0.66
C LEU A 240 -7.26 41.82 -2.11
N SER A 241 -8.15 41.42 -3.01
CA SER A 241 -8.27 42.10 -4.29
C SER A 241 -8.66 43.55 -4.01
N ARG A 242 -7.97 44.52 -4.63
CA ARG A 242 -8.39 45.94 -4.63
C ARG A 242 -9.79 46.13 -5.25
N TYR A 243 -10.34 45.10 -5.88
CA TYR A 243 -11.71 45.02 -6.38
C TYR A 243 -12.38 43.75 -5.84
N GLY A 244 -12.97 43.82 -4.64
CA GLY A 244 -14.15 43.08 -4.14
C GLY A 244 -14.46 41.60 -4.45
N SER A 245 -13.62 40.85 -5.17
CA SER A 245 -13.85 39.45 -5.55
C SER A 245 -12.77 38.58 -4.94
N ALA A 246 -13.16 37.71 -4.01
CA ALA A 246 -12.31 36.67 -3.46
C ALA A 246 -12.21 35.52 -4.48
N HIS A 247 -11.15 35.47 -5.27
CA HIS A 247 -10.83 34.25 -6.02
C HIS A 247 -10.35 33.17 -5.05
N MET A 248 -11.11 32.08 -4.91
CA MET A 248 -10.63 30.85 -4.26
C MET A 248 -9.63 30.17 -5.20
N ASP A 249 -8.36 30.56 -5.10
CA ASP A 249 -7.29 29.95 -5.88
C ASP A 249 -6.92 28.57 -5.29
N ASN A 250 -6.99 27.53 -6.14
CA ASN A 250 -6.52 26.15 -5.95
C ASN A 250 -7.33 25.24 -5.00
N THR A 251 -8.53 24.85 -5.41
CA THR A 251 -9.26 23.71 -4.82
C THR A 251 -8.89 22.39 -5.51
N VAL A 252 -8.42 21.40 -4.75
CA VAL A 252 -8.15 20.04 -5.27
C VAL A 252 -9.20 19.09 -4.73
N PHE A 253 -9.93 18.43 -5.62
CA PHE A 253 -10.90 17.39 -5.25
C PHE A 253 -10.22 16.03 -5.22
N LEU A 254 -10.48 15.28 -4.16
CA LEU A 254 -9.96 13.94 -3.92
C LEU A 254 -11.10 12.94 -3.98
N THR A 255 -10.84 11.82 -4.63
CA THR A 255 -11.79 10.72 -4.86
C THR A 255 -11.30 9.44 -4.20
N PRO A 256 -12.17 8.42 -4.04
CA PRO A 256 -11.77 7.15 -3.44
C PRO A 256 -10.51 6.56 -4.08
N GLY A 257 -9.56 6.20 -3.23
CA GLY A 257 -8.22 5.78 -3.58
C GLY A 257 -7.13 6.84 -3.36
N CYS A 258 -7.49 8.12 -3.21
CA CYS A 258 -6.50 9.12 -2.82
C CYS A 258 -6.04 8.91 -1.36
N TYR A 259 -4.79 9.25 -1.08
CA TYR A 259 -4.21 9.23 0.25
C TYR A 259 -3.57 10.58 0.60
N LEU A 260 -3.41 10.85 1.89
CA LEU A 260 -3.01 12.12 2.47
C LEU A 260 -2.09 11.90 3.66
N GLY A 261 -1.24 12.88 3.93
CA GLY A 261 -0.34 12.90 5.07
C GLY A 261 0.41 14.22 5.15
N PRO A 262 1.48 14.31 5.97
CA PRO A 262 2.31 15.52 6.07
C PRO A 262 2.81 16.05 4.72
N PHE A 263 3.17 15.14 3.81
CA PHE A 263 3.65 15.46 2.47
C PHE A 263 2.60 16.14 1.59
N THR A 264 1.30 15.99 1.87
CA THR A 264 0.21 16.51 1.02
C THR A 264 0.32 18.01 0.79
N PHE A 265 0.45 18.79 1.86
CA PHE A 265 0.49 20.26 1.76
C PHE A 265 1.82 20.77 1.21
N GLU A 266 2.93 20.11 1.55
CA GLU A 266 4.25 20.41 1.01
C GLU A 266 4.29 20.19 -0.51
N ARG A 267 3.65 19.10 -0.95
CA ARG A 267 3.57 18.78 -2.37
C ARG A 267 2.88 19.88 -3.16
N MET A 268 1.77 20.40 -2.63
CA MET A 268 0.99 21.48 -3.23
C MET A 268 1.54 22.88 -2.95
N ASN A 269 2.68 23.00 -2.24
CA ASN A 269 3.26 24.27 -1.82
C ASN A 269 2.26 25.16 -1.04
N MET A 270 1.45 24.57 -0.17
CA MET A 270 0.43 25.25 0.63
C MET A 270 0.93 25.55 2.04
N SER A 271 0.64 26.74 2.57
CA SER A 271 1.08 27.17 3.91
C SER A 271 0.02 27.12 5.01
N LYS A 272 -1.27 27.09 4.66
CA LYS A 272 -2.40 26.94 5.60
C LYS A 272 -3.50 26.06 4.99
N GLY A 273 -3.09 24.88 4.52
CA GLY A 273 -3.98 23.94 3.87
C GLY A 273 -4.95 23.26 4.85
N LYS A 274 -6.18 23.04 4.39
CA LYS A 274 -7.18 22.23 5.10
C LYS A 274 -7.81 21.25 4.13
N VAL A 275 -8.05 20.03 4.61
CA VAL A 275 -8.83 19.01 3.91
C VAL A 275 -10.15 18.84 4.61
N PHE A 276 -11.24 18.95 3.87
CA PHE A 276 -12.59 18.76 4.38
C PHE A 276 -13.38 17.80 3.53
N ALA A 277 -14.37 17.16 4.14
CA ALA A 277 -15.25 16.24 3.47
C ALA A 277 -16.32 16.99 2.66
N ARG A 278 -16.48 16.61 1.39
CA ARG A 278 -17.51 17.14 0.47
C ARG A 278 -18.78 16.33 0.46
N SER A 279 -18.70 15.09 0.90
CA SER A 279 -19.79 14.16 1.12
C SER A 279 -19.57 13.43 2.44
N ALA A 280 -20.49 12.54 2.83
CA ALA A 280 -20.13 11.50 3.77
C ALA A 280 -18.91 10.73 3.23
N ALA A 281 -17.95 10.42 4.11
CA ALA A 281 -16.70 9.78 3.73
C ALA A 281 -16.36 8.65 4.70
N VAL A 282 -15.62 7.66 4.18
CA VAL A 282 -15.00 6.61 4.98
C VAL A 282 -13.51 6.66 4.73
N LEU A 283 -12.74 6.69 5.81
CA LEU A 283 -11.29 6.80 5.77
C LEU A 283 -10.66 5.61 6.50
N LEU A 284 -9.49 5.19 6.04
CA LEU A 284 -8.53 4.48 6.87
C LEU A 284 -7.46 5.47 7.32
N SER A 285 -7.13 5.49 8.60
CA SER A 285 -6.12 6.41 9.13
C SER A 285 -5.22 5.76 10.15
N CYS A 286 -3.99 6.23 10.27
CA CYS A 286 -3.12 5.92 11.40
C CYS A 286 -2.20 7.10 11.72
N PRO A 287 -1.54 7.12 12.88
CA PRO A 287 -0.44 8.03 13.11
C PRO A 287 0.67 7.80 12.07
N PHE A 288 1.24 8.88 11.54
CA PHE A 288 2.22 8.83 10.46
C PHE A 288 3.52 8.18 10.94
N SER A 289 3.86 8.28 12.23
CA SER A 289 4.95 7.51 12.85
C SER A 289 4.87 6.01 12.54
N LYS A 290 3.67 5.41 12.54
CA LYS A 290 3.47 3.98 12.22
C LYS A 290 3.80 3.65 10.76
N VAL A 291 3.54 4.58 9.84
CA VAL A 291 3.96 4.46 8.44
C VAL A 291 5.48 4.52 8.34
N LEU A 292 6.11 5.41 9.10
CA LEU A 292 7.57 5.55 9.13
C LEU A 292 8.24 4.31 9.74
N ASP A 293 7.68 3.73 10.80
CA ASP A 293 8.16 2.47 11.39
C ASP A 293 8.11 1.34 10.34
N LEU A 294 7.03 1.25 9.58
CA LEU A 294 6.89 0.29 8.49
C LEU A 294 7.96 0.51 7.40
N PHE A 295 8.26 1.76 7.06
CA PHE A 295 9.29 2.09 6.06
C PHE A 295 10.71 1.90 6.59
N ALA A 296 10.94 1.98 7.90
CA ALA A 296 12.20 1.60 8.51
C ALA A 296 12.45 0.10 8.38
N GLU A 297 11.40 -0.71 8.54
CA GLU A 297 11.46 -2.17 8.34
C GLU A 297 11.57 -2.55 6.86
N TYR A 298 10.94 -1.78 5.96
CA TYR A 298 10.95 -2.00 4.51
C TYR A 298 11.44 -0.75 3.75
N PRO A 299 12.75 -0.50 3.68
CA PRO A 299 13.26 0.74 3.10
C PRO A 299 12.95 0.94 1.62
N SER A 300 12.81 -0.13 0.85
CA SER A 300 12.40 -0.05 -0.57
C SER A 300 10.98 0.50 -0.73
N ALA A 301 10.07 0.18 0.19
CA ALA A 301 8.72 0.74 0.24
C ALA A 301 8.77 2.24 0.61
N GLY A 302 9.60 2.60 1.59
CA GLY A 302 9.81 4.01 1.96
C GLY A 302 10.40 4.84 0.82
N ALA A 303 11.34 4.28 0.07
CA ALA A 303 11.89 4.89 -1.13
C ALA A 303 10.81 5.11 -2.22
N ALA A 304 10.00 4.08 -2.51
CA ALA A 304 8.88 4.19 -3.44
C ALA A 304 7.86 5.26 -3.00
N ALA A 305 7.58 5.35 -1.69
CA ALA A 305 6.70 6.37 -1.13
C ALA A 305 7.30 7.78 -1.28
N ASN A 306 8.58 7.97 -0.99
CA ASN A 306 9.28 9.25 -1.18
C ASN A 306 9.21 9.72 -2.64
N ILE A 307 9.48 8.81 -3.59
CA ILE A 307 9.38 9.09 -5.02
C ILE A 307 7.94 9.46 -5.40
N ALA A 308 6.94 8.69 -4.94
CA ALA A 308 5.53 8.96 -5.22
C ALA A 308 5.10 10.34 -4.68
N TRP A 309 5.49 10.68 -3.45
CA TRP A 309 5.05 11.89 -2.77
C TRP A 309 5.74 13.15 -3.28
N PHE A 310 7.03 13.06 -3.60
CA PHE A 310 7.85 14.23 -3.92
C PHE A 310 8.22 14.35 -5.41
N GLY A 311 8.05 13.30 -6.21
CA GLY A 311 8.37 13.30 -7.64
C GLY A 311 9.81 13.76 -7.89
N GLU A 312 10.00 14.82 -8.68
CA GLU A 312 11.32 15.41 -8.93
C GLU A 312 12.02 16.00 -7.69
N ARG A 313 11.29 16.20 -6.58
CA ARG A 313 11.87 16.64 -5.30
C ARG A 313 12.34 15.47 -4.43
N CYS A 314 12.18 14.22 -4.87
CA CYS A 314 12.67 13.06 -4.13
C CYS A 314 14.18 13.13 -3.91
N ASP A 315 14.64 12.47 -2.85
CA ASP A 315 16.07 12.33 -2.60
C ASP A 315 16.70 11.27 -3.50
N PHE A 316 18.01 11.38 -3.71
CA PHE A 316 18.76 10.46 -4.57
C PHE A 316 18.83 9.04 -3.98
N VAL A 317 18.81 8.95 -2.66
CA VAL A 317 18.91 7.68 -1.93
C VAL A 317 17.70 6.80 -2.21
N SER A 318 16.53 7.41 -2.31
CA SER A 318 15.29 6.74 -2.69
C SER A 318 15.37 6.17 -4.10
N VAL A 319 16.08 6.83 -5.03
CA VAL A 319 16.36 6.27 -6.37
C VAL A 319 17.25 5.03 -6.27
N LEU A 320 18.30 5.06 -5.45
CA LEU A 320 19.23 3.93 -5.27
C LEU A 320 18.57 2.72 -4.58
N ARG A 321 17.57 2.96 -3.73
CA ARG A 321 16.80 1.91 -3.01
C ARG A 321 15.61 1.38 -3.80
N HIS A 322 15.21 2.05 -4.87
CA HIS A 322 14.07 1.64 -5.68
C HIS A 322 14.54 0.76 -6.85
N GLY A 323 14.35 -0.56 -6.74
CA GLY A 323 14.91 -1.55 -7.68
C GLY A 323 14.82 -1.17 -9.18
N VAL A 324 13.64 -0.72 -9.65
CA VAL A 324 13.47 -0.32 -11.06
C VAL A 324 14.24 0.96 -11.41
N LEU A 325 14.27 1.95 -10.52
CA LEU A 325 14.91 3.23 -10.79
C LEU A 325 16.42 3.13 -10.66
N THR A 326 16.93 2.29 -9.75
CA THR A 326 18.35 1.93 -9.66
C THR A 326 18.85 1.38 -10.99
N GLN A 327 18.14 0.41 -11.57
CA GLN A 327 18.50 -0.17 -12.88
C GLN A 327 18.40 0.86 -14.01
N ARG A 328 17.33 1.66 -14.03
CA ARG A 328 17.14 2.69 -15.05
C ARG A 328 18.17 3.81 -14.94
N PHE A 329 18.62 4.14 -13.73
CA PHE A 329 19.70 5.09 -13.48
C PHE A 329 21.02 4.54 -14.02
N GLN A 330 21.31 3.25 -13.79
CA GLN A 330 22.47 2.59 -14.39
C GLN A 330 22.45 2.69 -15.93
N THR A 331 21.35 2.29 -16.58
CA THR A 331 21.23 2.37 -18.04
C THR A 331 21.38 3.80 -18.56
N PHE A 332 20.87 4.79 -17.82
CA PHE A 332 21.03 6.19 -18.16
C PHE A 332 22.51 6.62 -18.13
N LEU A 333 23.25 6.24 -17.08
CA LEU A 333 24.68 6.56 -16.95
C LEU A 333 25.54 5.84 -18.00
N GLU A 334 25.24 4.58 -18.30
CA GLU A 334 25.93 3.78 -19.33
C GLU A 334 25.79 4.43 -20.71
N ALA A 335 24.60 4.93 -21.05
CA ALA A 335 24.36 5.62 -22.31
C ALA A 335 25.13 6.96 -22.43
N GLU A 336 25.44 7.59 -21.30
CA GLU A 336 26.25 8.81 -21.23
C GLU A 336 27.75 8.52 -20.98
N HIS A 337 28.15 7.24 -20.95
CA HIS A 337 29.51 6.82 -20.59
C HIS A 337 30.03 7.41 -19.25
N SER A 338 29.16 7.51 -18.24
CA SER A 338 29.45 8.12 -16.92
C SER A 338 29.04 7.24 -15.72
N ASP A 339 29.17 5.93 -15.88
CA ASP A 339 28.73 4.89 -14.94
C ASP A 339 29.76 4.57 -13.83
N GLU A 340 30.98 5.09 -13.88
CA GLU A 340 32.08 4.78 -12.96
C GLU A 340 31.71 4.98 -11.48
N ASN A 341 31.09 6.12 -11.16
CA ASN A 341 30.67 6.47 -9.80
C ASN A 341 29.61 5.50 -9.26
N PHE A 342 28.69 5.06 -10.12
CA PHE A 342 27.62 4.15 -9.75
C PHE A 342 28.10 2.70 -9.61
N LEU A 343 29.01 2.27 -10.51
CA LEU A 343 29.65 0.96 -10.41
C LEU A 343 30.50 0.84 -9.14
N PHE A 344 31.26 1.88 -8.80
CA PHE A 344 31.98 1.95 -7.53
C PHE A 344 31.05 1.78 -6.33
N PHE A 345 29.93 2.52 -6.32
CA PHE A 345 28.92 2.41 -5.26
C PHE A 345 28.38 0.97 -5.12
N LEU A 346 28.04 0.31 -6.24
CA LEU A 346 27.53 -1.07 -6.22
C LEU A 346 28.58 -2.06 -5.68
N ASP A 347 29.85 -1.92 -6.05
CA ASP A 347 30.91 -2.79 -5.56
C ASP A 347 31.19 -2.56 -4.06
N VAL A 348 31.09 -1.33 -3.57
CA VAL A 348 31.17 -1.02 -2.12
C VAL A 348 29.99 -1.63 -1.36
N GLU A 349 28.76 -1.56 -1.89
CA GLU A 349 27.60 -2.22 -1.27
C GLU A 349 27.74 -3.75 -1.27
N ARG A 350 28.29 -4.33 -2.35
CA ARG A 350 28.64 -5.76 -2.39
C ARG A 350 29.70 -6.11 -1.34
N PHE A 351 30.71 -5.26 -1.17
CA PHE A 351 31.75 -5.42 -0.15
C PHE A 351 31.18 -5.42 1.27
N ARG A 352 30.21 -4.54 1.56
CA ARG A 352 29.54 -4.46 2.87
C ARG A 352 28.82 -5.74 3.27
N VAL A 353 28.15 -6.40 2.32
CA VAL A 353 27.36 -7.63 2.58
C VAL A 353 28.16 -8.93 2.44
N THR A 354 29.41 -8.87 1.99
CA THR A 354 30.25 -10.07 1.82
C THR A 354 30.70 -10.59 3.17
N GLU A 355 30.32 -11.82 3.55
CA GLU A 355 30.64 -12.42 4.86
C GLU A 355 32.06 -12.98 4.94
N GLY A 356 32.56 -13.58 3.85
CA GLY A 356 33.89 -14.20 3.78
C GLY A 356 35.03 -13.18 3.85
N ALA A 357 35.97 -13.36 4.77
CA ALA A 357 37.08 -12.42 4.98
C ALA A 357 38.01 -12.33 3.76
N ASP A 358 38.35 -13.47 3.16
CA ASP A 358 39.19 -13.52 1.96
C ASP A 358 38.46 -12.96 0.74
N ASP A 359 37.18 -13.29 0.56
CA ASP A 359 36.35 -12.75 -0.53
C ASP A 359 36.18 -11.22 -0.40
N ARG A 360 35.97 -10.73 0.83
CA ARG A 360 35.89 -9.30 1.12
C ARG A 360 37.20 -8.60 0.82
N ARG A 361 38.35 -9.21 1.16
CA ARG A 361 39.68 -8.68 0.83
C ARG A 361 39.93 -8.66 -0.68
N GLN A 362 39.57 -9.73 -1.40
CA GLN A 362 39.64 -9.78 -2.86
C GLN A 362 38.78 -8.68 -3.50
N LEU A 363 37.57 -8.46 -2.99
CA LEU A 363 36.69 -7.41 -3.47
C LEU A 363 37.23 -6.00 -3.17
N ALA A 364 37.84 -5.76 -2.01
CA ALA A 364 38.53 -4.50 -1.75
C ALA A 364 39.67 -4.25 -2.74
N LEU A 365 40.50 -5.27 -3.01
CA LEU A 365 41.57 -5.16 -4.02
C LEU A 365 41.01 -4.86 -5.41
N HIS A 366 39.90 -5.50 -5.77
CA HIS A 366 39.18 -5.22 -7.00
C HIS A 366 38.71 -3.75 -7.08
N ILE A 367 38.07 -3.26 -6.02
CA ILE A 367 37.61 -1.86 -5.92
C ILE A 367 38.78 -0.90 -6.07
N ARG A 368 39.90 -1.16 -5.37
CA ARG A 368 41.11 -0.34 -5.46
C ARG A 368 41.65 -0.29 -6.89
N GLN A 369 41.78 -1.43 -7.55
CA GLN A 369 42.35 -1.53 -8.89
C GLN A 369 41.46 -0.90 -9.97
N ARG A 370 40.15 -1.04 -9.81
CA ARG A 370 39.17 -0.63 -10.82
C ARG A 370 38.82 0.85 -10.76
N TYR A 371 38.79 1.44 -9.55
CA TYR A 371 38.24 2.78 -9.33
C TYR A 371 39.16 3.77 -8.59
N ILE A 372 40.08 3.33 -7.73
CA ILE A 372 40.75 4.24 -6.77
C ILE A 372 42.19 4.55 -7.15
N GLN A 373 42.97 3.55 -7.59
CA GLN A 373 44.38 3.76 -7.87
C GLN A 373 44.58 4.66 -9.11
N PRO A 374 45.71 5.39 -9.19
CA PRO A 374 46.03 6.16 -10.39
C PRO A 374 45.95 5.29 -11.65
N ASP A 375 45.44 5.88 -12.74
CA ASP A 375 45.25 5.22 -14.03
C ASP A 375 44.26 4.04 -13.99
N SER A 376 43.38 4.01 -12.98
CA SER A 376 42.28 3.04 -12.91
C SER A 376 41.37 3.15 -14.16
N PRO A 377 40.92 2.01 -14.73
CA PRO A 377 40.12 2.00 -15.95
C PRO A 377 38.75 2.68 -15.80
N LYS A 378 38.23 2.77 -14.56
CA LYS A 378 36.99 3.45 -14.18
C LYS A 378 37.27 4.37 -13.00
N GLU A 379 38.37 5.12 -13.04
CA GLU A 379 38.76 6.02 -11.94
C GLU A 379 37.61 6.94 -11.51
N VAL A 380 37.32 6.96 -10.21
CA VAL A 380 36.29 7.83 -9.62
C VAL A 380 36.90 9.11 -9.07
N ASN A 381 36.15 10.21 -9.14
CA ASN A 381 36.61 11.50 -8.66
C ASN A 381 36.53 11.57 -7.13
N LEU A 382 37.65 11.38 -6.44
CA LEU A 382 37.75 11.48 -4.98
C LEU A 382 38.77 12.54 -4.55
N PRO A 383 38.52 13.26 -3.44
CA PRO A 383 39.54 14.08 -2.79
C PRO A 383 40.81 13.25 -2.48
N ALA A 384 41.98 13.84 -2.70
CA ALA A 384 43.27 13.18 -2.48
C ALA A 384 43.40 12.58 -1.07
N VAL A 385 42.91 13.29 -0.05
CA VAL A 385 42.93 12.81 1.34
C VAL A 385 42.22 11.46 1.50
N ILE A 386 41.04 11.30 0.90
CA ILE A 386 40.26 10.05 0.97
C ILE A 386 40.94 8.96 0.15
N ARG A 387 41.30 9.28 -1.10
CA ARG A 387 41.91 8.32 -2.04
C ARG A 387 43.24 7.78 -1.50
N ASP A 388 44.13 8.66 -1.07
CA ASP A 388 45.47 8.30 -0.64
C ASP A 388 45.40 7.58 0.72
N GLY A 389 44.49 7.97 1.62
CA GLY A 389 44.24 7.27 2.88
C GLY A 389 43.74 5.83 2.69
N ILE A 390 42.88 5.58 1.70
CA ILE A 390 42.47 4.22 1.34
C ILE A 390 43.66 3.40 0.83
N ILE A 391 44.46 3.96 -0.09
CA ILE A 391 45.61 3.27 -0.69
C ILE A 391 46.66 2.95 0.37
N GLU A 392 46.97 3.88 1.27
CA GLU A 392 47.93 3.69 2.36
C GLU A 392 47.46 2.58 3.31
N THR A 393 46.20 2.64 3.75
CA THR A 393 45.64 1.64 4.67
C THR A 393 45.67 0.25 4.04
N MET A 394 45.27 0.11 2.77
CA MET A 394 45.28 -1.17 2.07
C MET A 394 46.68 -1.75 1.83
N THR A 395 47.68 -0.88 1.71
CA THR A 395 49.09 -1.28 1.52
C THR A 395 49.68 -1.87 2.80
N ASN A 396 49.19 -1.40 3.95
CA ASN A 396 49.63 -1.82 5.28
C ASN A 396 48.82 -2.98 5.87
N TRP A 397 47.85 -3.54 5.12
CA TRP A 397 47.00 -4.62 5.61
C TRP A 397 47.79 -5.90 5.91
N SER A 398 47.58 -6.43 7.12
CA SER A 398 48.12 -7.75 7.47
C SER A 398 47.27 -8.88 6.83
N PRO A 399 47.88 -10.01 6.42
CA PRO A 399 47.15 -11.19 5.94
C PRO A 399 46.09 -11.71 6.92
N THR A 400 46.24 -11.45 8.23
CA THR A 400 45.31 -11.88 9.29
C THR A 400 44.31 -10.80 9.71
N GLU A 401 44.40 -9.59 9.15
CA GLU A 401 43.56 -8.46 9.54
C GLU A 401 42.10 -8.62 9.07
N VAL A 402 41.16 -8.41 9.98
CA VAL A 402 39.73 -8.42 9.65
C VAL A 402 39.37 -7.11 8.97
N VAL A 403 39.06 -7.17 7.68
CA VAL A 403 38.62 -6.02 6.91
C VAL A 403 37.19 -5.63 7.34
N VAL A 404 37.05 -4.44 7.91
CA VAL A 404 35.75 -3.90 8.36
C VAL A 404 34.86 -3.53 7.18
N THR A 405 33.56 -3.75 7.32
CA THR A 405 32.56 -3.50 6.25
C THR A 405 32.39 -2.01 5.93
N THR A 406 32.75 -1.12 6.88
CA THR A 406 32.63 0.34 6.76
C THR A 406 33.86 1.00 6.14
N PHE A 407 34.83 0.22 5.64
CA PHE A 407 36.14 0.73 5.20
C PHE A 407 36.03 1.80 4.09
N PHE A 408 35.08 1.66 3.17
CA PHE A 408 34.88 2.59 2.05
C PHE A 408 33.83 3.67 2.30
N ASP A 409 33.32 3.82 3.53
CA ASP A 409 32.15 4.66 3.82
C ASP A 409 32.33 6.12 3.44
N GLU A 410 33.49 6.70 3.77
CA GLU A 410 33.80 8.11 3.46
C GLU A 410 33.85 8.36 1.95
N ALA A 411 34.50 7.46 1.19
CA ALA A 411 34.52 7.52 -0.26
C ALA A 411 33.11 7.30 -0.86
N CYS A 412 32.35 6.35 -0.33
CA CYS A 412 30.99 6.06 -0.79
C CYS A 412 30.04 7.26 -0.58
N ASP A 413 30.14 7.94 0.56
CA ASP A 413 29.38 9.16 0.84
C ASP A 413 29.75 10.29 -0.13
N GLU A 414 31.04 10.47 -0.42
CA GLU A 414 31.50 11.50 -1.36
C GLU A 414 31.07 11.21 -2.80
N ILE A 415 31.19 9.97 -3.27
CA ILE A 415 30.73 9.57 -4.61
C ILE A 415 29.21 9.70 -4.73
N THR A 416 28.46 9.30 -3.70
CA THR A 416 27.00 9.50 -3.64
C THR A 416 26.65 10.98 -3.73
N ARG A 417 27.41 11.85 -3.05
CA ARG A 417 27.24 13.31 -3.11
C ARG A 417 27.52 13.87 -4.51
N LEU A 418 28.52 13.35 -5.21
CA LEU A 418 28.84 13.75 -6.59
C LEU A 418 27.71 13.36 -7.54
N MET A 419 27.26 12.11 -7.52
CA MET A 419 26.12 11.64 -8.32
C MET A 419 24.85 12.45 -8.03
N ALA A 420 24.57 12.76 -6.76
CA ALA A 420 23.42 13.56 -6.36
C ALA A 420 23.45 15.00 -6.90
N LYS A 421 24.65 15.57 -7.11
CA LYS A 421 24.82 16.94 -7.63
C LYS A 421 24.89 17.02 -9.15
N ASP A 422 25.41 15.99 -9.82
CA ASP A 422 25.67 16.02 -11.26
C ASP A 422 24.70 15.16 -12.08
N SER A 423 24.78 13.83 -11.96
CA SER A 423 24.00 12.91 -12.79
C SER A 423 22.53 12.85 -12.39
N PHE A 424 22.21 12.95 -11.10
CA PHE A 424 20.83 12.82 -10.60
C PHE A 424 19.88 13.92 -11.10
N PRO A 425 20.25 15.22 -11.09
CA PRO A 425 19.40 16.27 -11.70
C PRO A 425 19.10 16.04 -13.18
N ARG A 426 20.04 15.46 -13.94
CA ARG A 426 19.85 15.10 -15.35
C ARG A 426 18.96 13.88 -15.50
N PHE A 427 19.16 12.84 -14.68
CA PHE A 427 18.33 11.65 -14.65
C PHE A 427 16.85 11.96 -14.35
N LYS A 428 16.57 12.86 -13.41
CA LYS A 428 15.17 13.26 -13.10
C LYS A 428 14.41 13.83 -14.29
N LYS A 429 15.10 14.48 -15.22
CA LYS A 429 14.52 15.04 -16.45
C LYS A 429 14.37 14.01 -17.57
N SER A 430 14.96 12.83 -17.42
CA SER A 430 14.93 11.77 -18.43
C SER A 430 13.61 10.99 -18.40
N TYR A 431 13.28 10.35 -19.52
CA TYR A 431 12.12 9.46 -19.63
C TYR A 431 12.20 8.27 -18.66
N HIS A 432 13.43 7.85 -18.31
CA HIS A 432 13.69 6.74 -17.41
C HIS A 432 13.05 6.97 -16.03
N PHE A 433 13.17 8.19 -15.51
CA PHE A 433 12.62 8.59 -14.21
C PHE A 433 11.13 8.92 -14.29
N GLN A 434 10.73 9.78 -15.22
CA GLN A 434 9.36 10.30 -15.29
C GLN A 434 8.31 9.20 -15.46
N ASN A 435 8.61 8.18 -16.28
CA ASN A 435 7.71 7.04 -16.48
C ASN A 435 7.44 6.24 -15.19
N VAL A 436 8.39 6.20 -14.25
CA VAL A 436 8.18 5.51 -12.96
C VAL A 436 7.40 6.40 -12.00
N VAL A 437 7.70 7.69 -11.95
CA VAL A 437 6.95 8.66 -11.12
C VAL A 437 5.47 8.66 -11.50
N ASP A 438 5.15 8.69 -12.79
CA ASP A 438 3.78 8.64 -13.29
C ASP A 438 3.04 7.35 -12.90
N ALA A 439 3.76 6.22 -12.75
CA ALA A 439 3.19 4.95 -12.33
C ALA A 439 2.98 4.85 -10.81
N LEU A 440 3.88 5.46 -10.02
CA LEU A 440 3.82 5.44 -8.56
C LEU A 440 2.81 6.45 -7.97
N ASP A 441 2.52 7.54 -8.69
CA ASP A 441 1.45 8.45 -8.32
C ASP A 441 0.48 8.76 -9.48
N PRO A 442 -0.45 7.83 -9.73
CA PRO A 442 -1.46 7.99 -10.78
C PRO A 442 -2.39 9.20 -10.58
N HIS A 443 -2.44 9.77 -9.37
CA HIS A 443 -3.37 10.84 -9.02
C HIS A 443 -2.84 12.23 -9.34
N THR A 444 -1.56 12.36 -9.72
CA THR A 444 -0.97 13.67 -10.04
C THR A 444 -1.10 14.16 -11.46
N ASN A 445 -1.43 13.30 -12.42
CA ASN A 445 -1.56 13.71 -13.81
C ASN A 445 -3.00 13.58 -14.30
N ARG A 446 -3.73 14.71 -14.32
CA ARG A 446 -4.97 14.82 -15.10
C ARG A 446 -4.67 14.57 -16.58
N LYS A 447 -5.09 13.41 -17.11
CA LYS A 447 -5.90 13.22 -18.34
C LYS A 447 -6.04 11.71 -18.70
N GLY A 448 -7.17 11.11 -18.33
CA GLY A 448 -7.76 9.96 -19.05
C GLY A 448 -6.95 8.65 -19.15
N SER A 449 -7.39 7.79 -20.08
CA SER A 449 -7.09 6.36 -20.29
C SER A 449 -5.61 5.91 -20.36
N LYS A 450 -4.63 6.81 -20.24
CA LYS A 450 -3.20 6.48 -20.24
C LYS A 450 -2.71 5.84 -18.92
N LEU A 451 -3.47 6.01 -17.84
CA LEU A 451 -3.15 5.53 -16.50
C LEU A 451 -3.07 3.99 -16.40
N MET A 452 -4.07 3.29 -16.95
CA MET A 452 -4.10 1.82 -16.94
C MET A 452 -2.95 1.24 -17.78
N ALA A 453 -2.61 1.87 -18.91
CA ALA A 453 -1.49 1.45 -19.75
C ALA A 453 -0.12 1.64 -19.07
N ALA A 454 0.07 2.72 -18.31
CA ALA A 454 1.29 2.96 -17.54
C ALA A 454 1.48 1.96 -16.39
N CYS A 455 0.40 1.64 -15.66
CA CYS A 455 0.43 0.61 -14.60
C CYS A 455 0.75 -0.79 -15.16
N HIS A 456 0.19 -1.15 -16.32
CA HIS A 456 0.53 -2.41 -17.01
C HIS A 456 2.00 -2.44 -17.46
N HIS A 457 2.51 -1.36 -18.08
CA HIS A 457 3.92 -1.29 -18.50
C HIS A 457 4.92 -1.32 -17.33
N PHE A 458 4.60 -0.68 -16.20
CA PHE A 458 5.43 -0.73 -15.00
C PHE A 458 5.47 -2.14 -14.42
N ARG A 459 4.33 -2.83 -14.35
CA ARG A 459 4.24 -4.22 -13.87
C ARG A 459 4.95 -5.21 -14.79
N ASP A 460 4.84 -5.04 -16.11
CA ASP A 460 5.60 -5.86 -17.07
C ASP A 460 7.11 -5.61 -16.93
N SER A 461 7.52 -4.38 -16.58
CA SER A 461 8.93 -4.06 -16.29
C SER A 461 9.43 -4.72 -15.01
N LEU A 462 8.56 -4.93 -14.00
CA LEU A 462 8.89 -5.65 -12.76
C LEU A 462 9.09 -7.16 -13.01
N GLN A 463 8.43 -7.75 -14.02
CA GLN A 463 8.59 -9.18 -14.34
C GLN A 463 9.91 -9.52 -15.05
N VAL A 464 10.66 -8.51 -15.52
CA VAL A 464 11.96 -8.67 -16.20
C VAL A 464 13.15 -8.60 -15.24
N LEU A 465 12.91 -8.41 -13.93
CA LEU A 465 13.97 -8.31 -12.92
C LEU A 465 14.74 -9.64 -12.78
N ARG A 466 15.94 -9.71 -13.35
CA ARG A 466 16.89 -10.81 -13.14
C ARG A 466 17.33 -10.86 -11.66
N PRO A 467 17.59 -12.06 -11.10
CA PRO A 467 17.97 -12.20 -9.70
C PRO A 467 19.40 -11.69 -9.49
N GLY A 468 19.53 -10.62 -8.72
CA GLY A 468 20.82 -10.02 -8.32
C GLY A 468 20.67 -8.88 -7.31
N HIS A 469 19.60 -8.87 -6.52
CA HIS A 469 19.34 -7.81 -5.54
C HIS A 469 20.36 -7.85 -4.41
N VAL A 470 21.04 -6.72 -4.18
CA VAL A 470 21.79 -6.45 -2.95
C VAL A 470 20.80 -5.90 -1.93
N ASP A 471 20.66 -6.60 -0.80
CA ASP A 471 19.75 -6.28 0.29
C ASP A 471 20.30 -5.07 1.09
N MET A 472 19.98 -3.86 0.64
CA MET A 472 20.40 -2.59 1.26
C MET A 472 19.58 -2.28 2.53
N LYS A 473 19.78 -3.09 3.56
CA LYS A 473 18.95 -3.09 4.78
C LYS A 473 19.15 -1.92 5.73
N ASN A 474 20.18 -1.10 5.61
CA ASN A 474 20.39 0.01 6.54
C ASN A 474 21.00 1.22 5.84
N VAL A 475 20.88 2.41 6.45
CA VAL A 475 21.41 3.73 6.07
C VAL A 475 20.38 4.71 5.43
N GLN A 476 19.96 5.73 6.20
CA GLN A 476 19.29 6.98 5.76
C GLN A 476 17.76 7.14 5.90
N LEU A 477 17.14 6.55 6.93
CA LEU A 477 15.85 7.06 7.42
C LEU A 477 15.97 8.53 7.88
N GLU A 478 17.10 8.91 8.47
CA GLU A 478 17.37 10.27 8.96
C GLU A 478 17.42 11.32 7.85
N ARG A 479 17.79 10.98 6.59
CA ARG A 479 17.81 11.97 5.48
C ARG A 479 16.41 12.21 4.91
N MET A 480 15.56 11.19 4.86
CA MET A 480 14.13 11.34 4.56
C MET A 480 13.45 12.19 5.64
N MET A 481 13.71 11.88 6.91
CA MET A 481 13.24 12.68 8.06
C MET A 481 13.79 14.10 8.03
N SER A 482 15.07 14.31 7.70
CA SER A 482 15.66 15.64 7.52
C SER A 482 15.04 16.38 6.35
N THR A 483 14.60 15.72 5.28
CA THR A 483 13.95 16.40 4.14
C THR A 483 12.54 16.83 4.52
N ILE A 484 11.77 15.95 5.19
CA ILE A 484 10.47 16.26 5.78
C ILE A 484 10.61 17.40 6.82
N GLN A 485 11.60 17.33 7.71
CA GLN A 485 11.89 18.34 8.74
C GLN A 485 12.46 19.65 8.16
N LYS A 486 13.32 19.62 7.13
CA LYS A 486 13.87 20.82 6.45
C LYS A 486 12.82 21.50 5.58
N ALA A 487 11.85 20.76 5.04
CA ALA A 487 10.69 21.34 4.39
C ALA A 487 9.79 22.09 5.38
N HIS A 488 9.71 21.60 6.63
CA HIS A 488 9.06 22.30 7.73
C HIS A 488 9.92 23.49 8.21
N GLY A 489 11.24 23.35 8.31
CA GLY A 489 12.15 24.40 8.81
C GLY A 489 12.50 25.53 7.83
N ARG A 490 12.43 25.33 6.50
CA ARG A 490 12.74 26.37 5.51
C ARG A 490 11.74 27.54 5.47
N ARG A 491 10.57 27.40 6.09
CA ARG A 491 9.61 28.52 6.24
C ARG A 491 10.02 29.52 7.33
N ASN A 492 10.80 29.09 8.31
CA ASN A 492 11.29 29.97 9.38
C ASN A 492 12.33 30.99 8.93
N VAL A 493 13.17 30.65 7.96
CA VAL A 493 14.24 31.56 7.51
C VAL A 493 13.68 32.67 6.61
N VAL A 494 12.70 32.36 5.75
CA VAL A 494 12.10 33.36 4.84
C VAL A 494 11.13 34.30 5.59
N ALA A 495 10.54 33.86 6.71
CA ALA A 495 9.73 34.72 7.58
C ALA A 495 10.60 35.64 8.47
N ALA A 496 11.75 35.16 8.94
CA ALA A 496 12.67 35.96 9.75
C ALA A 496 13.39 37.07 8.94
N ASP A 497 13.73 36.82 7.67
CA ASP A 497 14.33 37.86 6.80
C ASP A 497 13.33 38.94 6.34
N ALA A 498 12.02 38.65 6.40
CA ALA A 498 10.96 39.62 6.10
C ALA A 498 10.60 40.53 7.29
N ASP A 499 10.93 40.13 8.52
CA ASP A 499 10.70 40.91 9.74
C ASP A 499 11.92 41.77 10.13
N ASN A 500 13.12 41.45 9.59
CA ASN A 500 14.33 42.26 9.79
C ASN A 500 14.52 43.38 8.75
N SER A 501 13.53 43.57 7.85
CA SER A 501 13.56 44.59 6.78
C SER A 501 12.34 45.52 6.78
N ARG A 502 11.70 45.71 7.95
CA ARG A 502 10.63 46.71 8.15
C ARG A 502 10.93 47.69 9.28
#